data_AF-A0A817Y8W4-F1
#
_entry.id   AF-A0A817Y8W4-F1
#
_cell.length_a   1.000
_cell.length_b   1.000
_cell.length_c   1.000
_cell.angle_alpha   90.00
_cell.angle_beta   90.00
_cell.angle_gamma   90.00
#
_symmetry.space_group_name_H-M   'P 1'
#
loop_
_entity.id
_entity.type
_entity.pdbx_description
1 polymer ?
#
loop_
_entity_poly.entity_id
_entity_poly.type
_entity_poly.pdbx_seq_one_letter_code
_entity_poly.pdbx_strand_id
1 'polypeptide(L)'
;MTGESSTTKSLLDHPWIRTKEEVAKYYDVQEDIGLSEARIRQDFEKYGPNELPAEEGKPLWKLILEQFNDLLVKILLAAACISFVLALFEEHKEDHSLVAAFVEPLVILLILIANATVGVWQERNAESAIEALKAYEPEIAKVIRQNRPGHVQKIKARELVPGDIVEVAVGDKVPADIRITTIYSATIRVDQSLLTGECVSVIKRTDPVSDARAVNQDKKNILFSGTNIASGKCRGIVIGTGLNSEIGKIQTVMTETEEEKTPLQQKLDEFSEQLSKVISVICVAVWLINIGHFNDPVHGGSWLRGAIYYFKIAVALAVAAIPEGLPAVITTCLALGTRRMAKKNAIVVCIFLTAALGLPESLIPVQLLWVNLVTDGLPATALGFNPPDLDIMERPPRNGKESLITPWLFFRYMAIGSYVGFAVVWSATWWSMHASNGPKLSYWHLQNHFKCRGGGKDWENINCSVFEDPHPMTMALSVLVTIEMLNALNSLSENQSLLKMPPWKNKYLLYAIALSMSLHMMILYIPMFNTVFQICPLSLEEWLAVIKISLPVILLDELLKFIARRYIDRGLKSDQTFHGMISSFSTTLLKSNLASVDKIYGHETAHIE
;
A
#
# COMPACT_ATOMS: atom_id res chain seq x y z
N MET A 1 23.09 38.52 42.19
CA MET A 1 21.93 37.64 42.43
C MET A 1 21.60 36.81 41.19
N THR A 2 22.58 36.13 40.58
CA THR A 2 22.40 35.37 39.32
C THR A 2 23.05 33.97 39.36
N GLY A 3 23.51 33.51 40.53
CA GLY A 3 24.20 32.22 40.68
C GLY A 3 23.31 31.02 41.07
N GLU A 4 22.14 31.25 41.67
CA GLU A 4 21.30 30.18 42.23
C GLU A 4 20.43 29.44 41.20
N SER A 5 20.22 29.99 40.01
CA SER A 5 19.31 29.41 39.00
C SER A 5 19.96 28.33 38.13
N SER A 6 21.30 28.23 38.08
CA SER A 6 22.00 27.22 37.27
C SER A 6 22.17 25.90 38.02
N THR A 7 22.41 25.96 39.34
CA THR A 7 22.55 24.80 40.23
C THR A 7 21.24 24.07 40.45
N THR A 8 20.11 24.78 40.55
CA THR A 8 18.76 24.18 40.67
C THR A 8 18.33 23.42 39.42
N LYS A 9 18.72 23.86 38.22
CA LYS A 9 18.46 23.11 36.97
C LYS A 9 19.24 21.79 36.92
N SER A 10 20.50 21.79 37.35
CA SER A 10 21.36 20.58 37.38
C SER A 10 20.92 19.50 38.37
N LEU A 11 20.05 19.84 39.34
CA LEU A 11 19.55 18.92 40.36
C LEU A 11 18.49 17.94 39.82
N LEU A 12 17.70 18.37 38.84
CA LEU A 12 16.64 17.57 38.20
C LEU A 12 17.16 16.61 37.13
N ASP A 13 18.29 16.92 36.49
CA ASP A 13 18.80 16.13 35.37
C ASP A 13 19.26 14.71 35.81
N HIS A 14 19.71 14.58 37.07
CA HIS A 14 20.26 13.33 37.60
C HIS A 14 19.85 13.03 39.06
N PRO A 15 18.58 12.65 39.33
CA PRO A 15 18.09 12.37 40.68
C PRO A 15 18.73 11.13 41.35
N TRP A 16 19.36 10.24 40.58
CA TRP A 16 20.02 9.04 41.12
C TRP A 16 21.36 9.34 41.81
N ILE A 17 22.03 10.44 41.50
CA ILE A 17 23.33 10.80 42.15
C ILE A 17 23.11 11.47 43.50
N ARG A 18 21.90 11.98 43.72
CA ARG A 18 21.56 12.78 44.90
C ARG A 18 21.12 11.92 46.06
N THR A 19 21.37 12.41 47.27
CA THR A 19 20.84 11.75 48.47
C THR A 19 19.34 12.00 48.59
N LYS A 20 18.65 11.17 49.37
CA LYS A 20 17.20 11.31 49.55
C LYS A 20 16.82 12.65 50.21
N GLU A 21 17.67 13.18 51.08
CA GLU A 21 17.47 14.47 51.76
C GLU A 21 17.59 15.65 50.78
N GLU A 22 18.51 15.58 49.83
CA GLU A 22 18.66 16.60 48.77
C GLU A 22 17.44 16.63 47.85
N VAL A 23 16.91 15.45 47.47
CA VAL A 23 15.71 15.33 46.64
C VAL A 23 14.47 15.81 47.41
N ALA A 24 14.32 15.42 48.68
CA ALA A 24 13.24 15.89 49.55
C ALA A 24 13.26 17.42 49.72
N LYS A 25 14.46 18.00 49.91
CA LYS A 25 14.65 19.45 50.01
C LYS A 25 14.33 20.19 48.70
N TYR A 26 14.62 19.58 47.55
CA TYR A 26 14.33 20.17 46.24
C TYR A 26 12.82 20.33 46.02
N TYR A 27 12.04 19.31 46.36
CA TYR A 27 10.56 19.36 46.27
C TYR A 27 9.89 19.98 47.50
N ASP A 28 10.67 20.43 48.49
CA ASP A 28 10.20 20.98 49.76
C ASP A 28 9.16 20.08 50.46
N VAL A 29 9.44 18.79 50.52
CA VAL A 29 8.52 17.77 51.03
C VAL A 29 9.12 16.97 52.19
N GLN A 30 8.31 16.70 53.22
CA GLN A 30 8.66 15.78 54.30
C GLN A 30 8.02 14.41 54.07
N GLU A 31 8.77 13.33 54.29
CA GLU A 31 8.35 11.95 53.98
C GLU A 31 7.05 11.51 54.69
N ASP A 32 6.80 11.98 55.91
CA ASP A 32 5.62 11.57 56.70
C ASP A 32 4.37 12.42 56.44
N ILE A 33 4.54 13.62 55.88
CA ILE A 33 3.46 14.60 55.67
C ILE A 33 3.02 14.64 54.21
N GLY A 34 3.98 14.56 53.28
CA GLY A 34 3.73 14.71 51.84
C GLY A 34 3.41 16.14 51.42
N LEU A 35 2.95 16.31 50.18
CA LEU A 35 2.65 17.62 49.58
C LEU A 35 1.32 18.22 50.08
N SER A 36 1.25 19.55 50.05
CA SER A 36 0.02 20.32 50.31
C SER A 36 -0.89 20.36 49.09
N GLU A 37 -2.22 20.47 49.29
CA GLU A 37 -3.17 20.54 48.16
C GLU A 37 -2.95 21.74 47.25
N ALA A 38 -2.55 22.89 47.82
CA ALA A 38 -2.22 24.09 47.05
C ALA A 38 -1.03 23.83 46.13
N ARG A 39 -0.02 23.12 46.63
CA ARG A 39 1.16 22.78 45.85
C ARG A 39 0.87 21.74 44.77
N ILE A 40 0.07 20.73 45.10
CA ILE A 40 -0.37 19.73 44.13
C ILE A 40 -1.11 20.39 42.95
N ARG A 41 -2.01 21.34 43.22
CA ARG A 41 -2.70 22.08 42.13
C ARG A 41 -1.71 22.85 41.26
N GLN A 42 -0.76 23.56 41.88
CA GLN A 42 0.27 24.31 41.16
C GLN A 42 1.17 23.38 40.30
N ASP A 43 1.61 22.26 40.86
CA ASP A 43 2.47 21.31 40.14
C ASP A 43 1.67 20.53 39.08
N PHE A 44 0.39 20.26 39.30
CA PHE A 44 -0.50 19.67 38.31
C PHE A 44 -0.74 20.61 37.12
N GLU A 45 -0.90 21.91 37.36
CA GLU A 45 -0.96 22.92 36.28
C GLU A 45 0.37 23.03 35.52
N LYS A 46 1.51 22.83 36.20
CA LYS A 46 2.84 22.96 35.61
C LYS A 46 3.27 21.74 34.80
N TYR A 47 3.08 20.53 35.32
CA TYR A 47 3.57 19.28 34.72
C TYR A 47 2.48 18.52 33.97
N GLY A 48 1.20 18.85 34.19
CA GLY A 48 0.07 18.13 33.63
C GLY A 48 -0.21 16.78 34.33
N PRO A 49 -1.17 16.01 33.81
CA PRO A 49 -1.51 14.69 34.34
C PRO A 49 -0.38 13.67 34.10
N ASN A 50 -0.22 12.74 35.03
CA ASN A 50 0.67 11.58 34.88
C ASN A 50 0.02 10.49 34.01
N GLU A 51 -0.13 10.79 32.73
CA GLU A 51 -0.55 9.84 31.71
C GLU A 51 0.25 10.07 30.44
N LEU A 52 0.40 9.01 29.68
CA LEU A 52 0.93 9.09 28.33
C LEU A 52 -0.17 9.66 27.43
N PRO A 53 0.14 10.66 26.56
CA PRO A 53 -0.87 11.19 25.65
C PRO A 53 -1.41 10.05 24.79
N ALA A 54 -2.74 9.97 24.71
CA ALA A 54 -3.39 9.08 23.76
C ALA A 54 -3.10 9.61 22.35
N GLU A 55 -2.78 8.71 21.42
CA GLU A 55 -2.73 9.05 20.01
C GLU A 55 -4.15 9.45 19.58
N GLU A 56 -4.33 10.71 19.19
CA GLU A 56 -5.59 11.14 18.59
C GLU A 56 -5.71 10.48 17.21
N GLY A 57 -6.62 9.52 17.11
CA GLY A 57 -6.93 8.88 15.83
C GLY A 57 -7.32 9.92 14.77
N LYS A 58 -6.95 9.67 13.52
CA LYS A 58 -7.28 10.60 12.43
C LYS A 58 -8.81 10.70 12.31
N PRO A 59 -9.39 11.91 12.21
CA PRO A 59 -10.83 12.04 12.05
C PRO A 59 -11.28 11.51 10.68
N LEU A 60 -12.49 10.94 10.62
CA LEU A 60 -13.01 10.27 9.41
C LEU A 60 -12.93 11.13 8.14
N TRP A 61 -13.15 12.45 8.24
CA TRP A 61 -13.07 13.35 7.10
C TRP A 61 -11.64 13.48 6.54
N LYS A 62 -10.63 13.41 7.41
CA LYS A 62 -9.22 13.46 7.02
C LYS A 62 -8.82 12.15 6.35
N LEU A 63 -9.28 11.01 6.88
CA LEU A 63 -9.12 9.70 6.25
C LEU A 63 -9.73 9.67 4.84
N ILE A 64 -10.96 10.18 4.68
CA ILE A 64 -11.61 10.29 3.37
C ILE A 64 -10.76 11.17 2.43
N LEU A 65 -10.30 12.34 2.89
CA LEU A 65 -9.50 13.25 2.07
C LEU A 65 -8.16 12.63 1.63
N GLU A 66 -7.52 11.85 2.49
CA GLU A 66 -6.28 11.13 2.19
C GLU A 66 -6.47 10.13 1.04
N GLN A 67 -7.65 9.49 0.90
CA GLN A 67 -7.96 8.61 -0.24
C GLN A 67 -8.01 9.36 -1.58
N PHE A 68 -8.32 10.66 -1.58
CA PHE A 68 -8.33 11.49 -2.79
C PHE A 68 -6.96 12.12 -3.12
N ASN A 69 -5.93 11.91 -2.29
CA ASN A 69 -4.61 12.48 -2.55
C ASN A 69 -3.81 11.74 -3.62
N ASP A 70 -4.16 10.49 -3.92
CA ASP A 70 -3.54 9.70 -4.98
C ASP A 70 -3.69 10.40 -6.35
N LEU A 71 -2.60 10.46 -7.11
CA LEU A 71 -2.56 11.04 -8.45
C LEU A 71 -3.54 10.34 -9.41
N LEU A 72 -3.71 9.02 -9.30
CA LEU A 72 -4.65 8.27 -10.14
C LEU A 72 -6.10 8.61 -9.81
N VAL A 73 -6.44 8.73 -8.53
CA VAL A 73 -7.77 9.14 -8.07
C VAL A 73 -8.07 10.56 -8.53
N LYS A 74 -7.09 11.47 -8.50
CA LYS A 74 -7.22 12.83 -9.05
C LYS A 74 -7.50 12.85 -10.55
N ILE A 75 -6.88 11.95 -11.33
CA ILE A 75 -7.15 11.82 -12.77
C ILE A 75 -8.57 11.33 -13.02
N LEU A 76 -9.03 10.31 -12.28
CA LEU A 76 -10.41 9.82 -12.34
C LEU A 76 -11.42 10.89 -11.94
N LEU A 77 -11.13 11.67 -10.90
CA LEU A 77 -11.97 12.77 -10.47
C LEU A 77 -12.05 13.85 -11.56
N ALA A 78 -10.91 14.19 -12.19
CA ALA A 78 -10.89 15.12 -13.31
C ALA A 78 -11.68 14.59 -14.51
N ALA A 79 -11.55 13.31 -14.85
CA ALA A 79 -12.35 12.63 -15.87
C ALA A 79 -13.85 12.70 -15.56
N ALA A 80 -14.26 12.38 -14.33
CA ALA A 80 -15.64 12.45 -13.89
C ALA A 80 -16.20 13.88 -13.99
N CYS A 81 -15.44 14.89 -13.55
CA CYS A 81 -15.82 16.29 -13.67
C CYS A 81 -16.00 16.70 -15.13
N ILE A 82 -15.11 16.28 -16.03
CA ILE A 82 -15.20 16.64 -17.44
C ILE A 82 -16.36 15.91 -18.12
N SER A 83 -16.53 14.60 -17.90
CA SER A 83 -17.70 13.85 -18.42
C SER A 83 -19.01 14.45 -17.90
N PHE A 84 -19.06 14.90 -16.65
CA PHE A 84 -20.23 15.59 -16.09
C PHE A 84 -20.50 16.94 -16.77
N VAL A 85 -19.45 17.75 -16.98
CA VAL A 85 -19.57 19.04 -17.70
C VAL A 85 -20.02 18.81 -19.14
N LEU A 86 -19.47 17.81 -19.82
CA LEU A 86 -19.86 17.46 -21.20
C LEU A 86 -21.31 17.00 -21.27
N ALA A 87 -21.78 16.19 -20.32
CA ALA A 87 -23.17 15.77 -20.24
C ALA A 87 -24.13 16.96 -20.02
N LEU A 88 -23.69 18.05 -19.37
CA LEU A 88 -24.48 19.27 -19.21
C LEU A 88 -24.55 20.13 -20.49
N PHE A 89 -23.57 20.02 -21.39
CA PHE A 89 -23.49 20.81 -22.63
C PHE A 89 -23.95 20.05 -23.88
N GLU A 90 -24.26 18.76 -23.77
CA GLU A 90 -24.76 17.95 -24.88
C GLU A 90 -26.23 18.33 -25.17
N GLU A 91 -26.46 19.08 -26.25
CA GLU A 91 -27.79 19.56 -26.64
C GLU A 91 -28.77 18.38 -26.86
N HIS A 92 -29.79 18.31 -26.00
CA HIS A 92 -30.85 17.30 -26.01
C HIS A 92 -31.60 17.27 -27.34
N LYS A 93 -31.31 16.27 -28.17
CA LYS A 93 -32.21 15.78 -29.21
C LYS A 93 -32.62 14.37 -28.82
N GLU A 94 -33.86 14.23 -28.36
CA GLU A 94 -34.60 13.00 -27.99
C GLU A 94 -34.65 12.65 -26.49
N ASP A 95 -35.88 12.62 -25.95
CA ASP A 95 -36.27 12.52 -24.54
C ASP A 95 -35.91 11.21 -23.83
N HIS A 96 -35.33 10.23 -24.52
CA HIS A 96 -34.84 8.97 -23.93
C HIS A 96 -33.32 8.95 -23.64
N SER A 97 -32.59 10.00 -24.00
CA SER A 97 -31.11 10.07 -23.89
C SER A 97 -30.59 10.67 -22.57
N LEU A 98 -31.45 11.36 -21.80
CA LEU A 98 -31.06 12.01 -20.53
C LEU A 98 -30.46 11.03 -19.53
N VAL A 99 -31.08 9.86 -19.36
CA VAL A 99 -30.59 8.85 -18.41
C VAL A 99 -29.22 8.33 -18.85
N ALA A 100 -29.03 8.07 -20.16
CA ALA A 100 -27.80 7.52 -20.72
C ALA A 100 -26.59 8.47 -20.59
N ALA A 101 -26.79 9.77 -20.81
CA ALA A 101 -25.72 10.78 -20.75
C ALA A 101 -25.10 10.90 -19.34
N PHE A 102 -25.89 10.73 -18.28
CA PHE A 102 -25.41 10.78 -16.90
C PHE A 102 -24.88 9.44 -16.37
N VAL A 103 -25.07 8.31 -17.09
CA VAL A 103 -24.57 7.00 -16.61
C VAL A 103 -23.06 7.02 -16.43
N GLU A 104 -22.32 7.53 -17.41
CA GLU A 104 -20.86 7.52 -17.40
C GLU A 104 -20.25 8.26 -16.18
N PRO A 105 -20.54 9.56 -15.93
CA PRO A 105 -20.01 10.25 -14.75
C PRO A 105 -20.54 9.67 -13.43
N LEU A 106 -21.77 9.16 -13.40
CA LEU A 106 -22.35 8.52 -12.22
C LEU A 106 -21.62 7.23 -11.86
N VAL A 107 -21.30 6.39 -12.85
CA VAL A 107 -20.56 5.14 -12.65
C VAL A 107 -19.16 5.43 -12.10
N ILE A 108 -18.44 6.40 -12.68
CA ILE A 108 -17.11 6.79 -12.19
C ILE A 108 -17.17 7.32 -10.75
N LEU A 109 -18.15 8.17 -10.45
CA LEU A 109 -18.33 8.70 -9.09
C LEU A 109 -18.66 7.59 -8.08
N LEU A 110 -19.50 6.62 -8.45
CA LEU A 110 -19.87 5.49 -7.61
C LEU A 110 -18.64 4.63 -7.27
N ILE A 111 -17.75 4.41 -8.25
CA ILE A 111 -16.49 3.69 -8.04
C ILE A 111 -15.59 4.44 -7.06
N LEU A 112 -15.43 5.75 -7.23
CA LEU A 112 -14.60 6.56 -6.33
C LEU A 112 -15.13 6.52 -4.89
N ILE A 113 -16.45 6.61 -4.71
CA ILE A 113 -17.10 6.51 -3.40
C ILE A 113 -16.90 5.10 -2.81
N ALA A 114 -17.09 4.04 -3.61
CA ALA A 114 -16.89 2.67 -3.16
C ALA A 114 -15.44 2.44 -2.71
N ASN A 115 -14.46 2.89 -3.50
CA ASN A 115 -13.03 2.78 -3.18
C ASN A 115 -12.67 3.55 -1.90
N ALA A 116 -13.13 4.80 -1.76
CA ALA A 116 -12.89 5.59 -0.56
C ALA A 116 -13.54 4.94 0.69
N THR A 117 -14.74 4.39 0.55
CA THR A 117 -15.46 3.72 1.64
C THR A 117 -14.73 2.44 2.08
N VAL A 118 -14.28 1.62 1.12
CA VAL A 118 -13.49 0.41 1.42
C VAL A 118 -12.17 0.77 2.08
N GLY A 119 -11.47 1.81 1.60
CA GLY A 119 -10.22 2.29 2.19
C GLY A 119 -10.40 2.73 3.65
N VAL A 120 -11.39 3.58 3.91
CA VAL A 120 -11.68 4.08 5.27
C VAL A 120 -12.15 2.96 6.20
N TRP A 121 -12.94 2.00 5.70
CA TRP A 121 -13.38 0.85 6.49
C TRP A 121 -12.22 -0.05 6.90
N GLN A 122 -11.27 -0.29 5.99
CA GLN A 122 -10.06 -1.07 6.28
C GLN A 122 -9.17 -0.40 7.33
N GLU A 123 -8.96 0.91 7.22
CA GLU A 123 -8.12 1.66 8.17
C GLU A 123 -8.75 1.72 9.57
N ARG A 124 -10.06 1.99 9.64
CA ARG A 124 -10.78 2.05 10.92
C ARG A 124 -10.82 0.71 11.66
N ASN A 125 -10.96 -0.40 10.94
CA ASN A 125 -11.02 -1.71 11.57
C ASN A 125 -9.68 -2.09 12.22
N ALA A 126 -8.55 -1.64 11.66
CA ALA A 126 -7.22 -1.86 12.22
C ALA A 126 -7.00 -1.07 13.52
N GLU A 127 -7.44 0.19 13.58
CA GLU A 127 -7.26 1.06 14.75
C GLU A 127 -8.17 0.68 15.94
N SER A 128 -9.45 0.37 15.66
CA SER A 128 -10.46 0.14 16.71
C SER A 128 -10.17 -1.05 17.64
N ALA A 129 -9.45 -2.07 17.15
CA ALA A 129 -9.08 -3.24 17.94
C ALA A 129 -8.01 -2.93 19.01
N ILE A 130 -7.14 -1.95 18.73
CA ILE A 130 -6.04 -1.56 19.63
C ILE A 130 -6.56 -0.58 20.70
N GLU A 131 -7.47 0.34 20.34
CA GLU A 131 -8.04 1.33 21.26
C GLU A 131 -8.90 0.68 22.36
N ALA A 132 -9.71 -0.33 22.00
CA ALA A 132 -10.56 -1.04 22.94
C ALA A 132 -9.78 -1.79 24.05
N LEU A 133 -8.54 -2.19 23.77
CA LEU A 133 -7.66 -2.83 24.75
C LEU A 133 -7.02 -1.80 25.72
N LYS A 134 -6.71 -0.59 25.24
CA LYS A 134 -6.07 0.49 26.03
C LYS A 134 -7.02 1.11 27.06
N ALA A 135 -8.33 1.05 26.87
CA ALA A 135 -9.32 1.73 27.73
C ALA A 135 -9.61 1.03 29.08
N TYR A 136 -9.10 -0.18 29.31
CA TYR A 136 -9.50 -1.03 30.45
C TYR A 136 -8.57 -1.03 31.68
N GLU A 137 -7.47 -0.27 31.70
CA GLU A 137 -6.54 -0.25 32.85
C GLU A 137 -6.52 1.11 33.57
N PRO A 138 -7.43 1.38 34.53
CA PRO A 138 -7.25 2.50 35.45
C PRO A 138 -6.18 2.14 36.50
N GLU A 139 -4.96 2.63 36.33
CA GLU A 139 -3.89 2.49 37.32
C GLU A 139 -4.20 3.31 38.59
N ILE A 140 -4.11 2.68 39.76
CA ILE A 140 -4.30 3.29 41.08
C ILE A 140 -2.95 3.47 41.74
N ALA A 141 -2.67 4.66 42.29
CA ALA A 141 -1.46 4.96 43.04
C ALA A 141 -1.76 5.15 44.54
N LYS A 142 -0.80 4.76 45.39
CA LYS A 142 -0.84 4.92 46.85
C LYS A 142 0.06 6.10 47.23
N VAL A 143 -0.52 7.16 47.76
CA VAL A 143 0.17 8.42 48.10
C VAL A 143 0.02 8.80 49.56
N ILE A 144 0.94 9.61 50.06
CA ILE A 144 0.83 10.31 51.34
C ILE A 144 0.83 11.81 51.03
N ARG A 145 -0.23 12.49 51.50
CA ARG A 145 -0.48 13.91 51.26
C ARG A 145 -0.91 14.57 52.57
N GLN A 146 -0.67 15.88 52.68
CA GLN A 146 -0.84 16.63 53.92
C GLN A 146 -2.29 16.63 54.45
N ASN A 147 -3.30 16.41 53.59
CA ASN A 147 -4.71 16.33 53.99
C ASN A 147 -4.95 15.16 54.99
N ARG A 148 -4.21 14.04 54.87
CA ARG A 148 -4.20 12.97 55.88
C ARG A 148 -2.75 12.55 56.16
N PRO A 149 -2.04 13.28 57.05
CA PRO A 149 -0.64 13.02 57.32
C PRO A 149 -0.47 11.60 57.89
N GLY A 150 0.61 10.92 57.48
CA GLY A 150 0.92 9.55 57.88
C GLY A 150 -0.01 8.45 57.34
N HIS A 151 -1.11 8.79 56.66
CA HIS A 151 -2.06 7.80 56.13
C HIS A 151 -1.92 7.66 54.60
N VAL A 152 -1.84 6.42 54.14
CA VAL A 152 -1.76 6.09 52.71
C VAL A 152 -3.15 6.22 52.08
N GLN A 153 -3.25 7.07 51.07
CA GLN A 153 -4.46 7.33 50.29
C GLN A 153 -4.33 6.69 48.91
N LYS A 154 -5.43 6.14 48.38
CA LYS A 154 -5.47 5.62 47.01
C LYS A 154 -6.05 6.71 46.10
N ILE A 155 -5.29 7.11 45.09
CA ILE A 155 -5.71 8.06 44.06
C ILE A 155 -5.54 7.44 42.67
N LYS A 156 -6.06 8.08 41.64
CA LYS A 156 -5.77 7.67 40.25
C LYS A 156 -4.32 8.01 39.93
N ALA A 157 -3.60 7.12 39.23
CA ALA A 157 -2.20 7.35 38.85
C ALA A 157 -2.02 8.64 38.04
N ARG A 158 -3.02 9.02 37.22
CA ARG A 158 -3.10 10.27 36.45
C ARG A 158 -2.97 11.54 37.31
N GLU A 159 -3.36 11.49 38.58
CA GLU A 159 -3.36 12.64 39.50
C GLU A 159 -2.03 12.79 40.27
N LEU A 160 -1.03 11.94 39.98
CA LEU A 160 0.31 12.06 40.56
C LEU A 160 1.06 13.26 39.97
N VAL A 161 1.79 13.95 40.84
CA VAL A 161 2.68 15.06 40.45
C VAL A 161 4.10 14.82 40.95
N PRO A 162 5.14 15.37 40.28
CA PRO A 162 6.50 15.34 40.81
C PRO A 162 6.57 15.93 42.22
N GLY A 163 7.22 15.21 43.14
CA GLY A 163 7.29 15.54 44.57
C GLY A 163 6.31 14.78 45.46
N ASP A 164 5.29 14.11 44.90
CA ASP A 164 4.39 13.27 45.71
C ASP A 164 5.17 12.14 46.41
N ILE A 165 4.81 11.86 47.66
CA ILE A 165 5.33 10.70 48.39
C ILE A 165 4.44 9.51 48.07
N VAL A 166 5.03 8.49 47.45
CA VAL A 166 4.33 7.28 47.01
C VAL A 166 4.83 6.08 47.80
N GLU A 167 3.91 5.17 48.11
CA GLU A 167 4.20 3.91 48.76
C GLU A 167 3.90 2.76 47.81
N VAL A 168 4.87 1.89 47.58
CA VAL A 168 4.70 0.70 46.73
C VAL A 168 5.03 -0.56 47.52
N ALA A 169 4.25 -1.60 47.26
CA ALA A 169 4.37 -2.91 47.89
C ALA A 169 4.31 -4.02 46.85
N VAL A 170 4.57 -5.26 47.28
CA VAL A 170 4.50 -6.46 46.44
C VAL A 170 3.20 -6.52 45.63
N GLY A 171 3.35 -6.73 44.32
CA GLY A 171 2.23 -6.81 43.38
C GLY A 171 1.76 -5.47 42.83
N ASP A 172 2.22 -4.34 43.38
CA ASP A 172 1.92 -3.03 42.80
C ASP A 172 2.76 -2.80 41.53
N LYS A 173 2.13 -2.22 40.53
CA LYS A 173 2.81 -1.59 39.39
C LYS A 173 3.26 -0.19 39.82
N VAL A 174 4.47 0.17 39.43
CA VAL A 174 5.06 1.47 39.73
C VAL A 174 4.40 2.54 38.85
N PRO A 175 3.72 3.55 39.43
CA PRO A 175 2.85 4.46 38.66
C PRO A 175 3.58 5.65 38.02
N ALA A 176 4.81 5.93 38.43
CA ALA A 176 5.64 7.04 37.95
C ALA A 176 7.12 6.71 38.23
N ASP A 177 8.06 7.50 37.73
CA ASP A 177 9.46 7.34 38.11
C ASP A 177 9.67 7.88 39.52
N ILE A 178 10.26 7.06 40.40
CA ILE A 178 10.33 7.32 41.84
C ILE A 178 11.75 7.14 42.35
N ARG A 179 12.24 8.13 43.11
CA ARG A 179 13.45 8.02 43.91
C ARG A 179 13.12 7.37 45.25
N ILE A 180 13.70 6.21 45.53
CA ILE A 180 13.45 5.48 46.79
C ILE A 180 14.03 6.26 47.97
N THR A 181 13.24 6.53 49.00
CA THR A 181 13.72 7.21 50.22
C THR A 181 13.92 6.23 51.37
N THR A 182 12.94 5.36 51.58
CA THR A 182 12.89 4.47 52.75
C THR A 182 12.37 3.10 52.34
N ILE A 183 13.10 2.04 52.72
CA ILE A 183 12.70 0.64 52.48
C ILE A 183 12.25 0.06 53.82
N TYR A 184 11.00 -0.41 53.91
CA TYR A 184 10.42 -0.97 55.14
C TYR A 184 10.71 -2.46 55.30
N SER A 185 10.89 -3.17 54.19
CA SER A 185 11.27 -4.58 54.15
C SER A 185 12.79 -4.78 54.21
N ALA A 186 13.24 -6.01 54.49
CA ALA A 186 14.67 -6.34 54.46
C ALA A 186 15.33 -6.05 53.09
N THR A 187 14.61 -6.35 52.01
CA THR A 187 15.02 -6.01 50.63
C THR A 187 13.80 -5.63 49.82
N ILE A 188 13.98 -4.77 48.82
CA ILE A 188 12.99 -4.50 47.77
C ILE A 188 13.52 -5.07 46.46
N ARG A 189 12.69 -5.85 45.75
CA ARG A 189 12.99 -6.46 44.46
C ARG A 189 11.99 -5.98 43.43
N VAL A 190 12.48 -5.57 42.28
CA VAL A 190 11.67 -4.97 41.21
C VAL A 190 11.92 -5.74 39.93
N ASP A 191 10.84 -6.10 39.25
CA ASP A 191 10.88 -6.64 37.89
C ASP A 191 10.94 -5.49 36.90
N GLN A 192 12.10 -5.35 36.24
CA GLN A 192 12.38 -4.30 35.27
C GLN A 192 12.45 -4.85 33.84
N SER A 193 11.87 -6.03 33.59
CA SER A 193 11.88 -6.70 32.29
C SER A 193 11.33 -5.84 31.15
N LEU A 194 10.33 -5.00 31.42
CA LEU A 194 9.75 -4.08 30.43
C LEU A 194 10.77 -3.09 29.85
N LEU A 195 11.72 -2.61 30.66
CA LEU A 195 12.68 -1.57 30.27
C LEU A 195 14.07 -2.11 29.97
N THR A 196 14.45 -3.23 30.58
CA THR A 196 15.81 -3.79 30.48
C THR A 196 15.86 -5.08 29.65
N GLY A 197 14.72 -5.74 29.44
CA GLY A 197 14.65 -7.08 28.83
C GLY A 197 15.08 -8.23 29.77
N GLU A 198 15.59 -7.93 30.98
CA GLU A 198 16.02 -8.95 31.93
C GLU A 198 14.86 -9.40 32.83
N CYS A 199 14.55 -10.70 32.84
CA CYS A 199 13.48 -11.26 33.68
C CYS A 199 13.85 -11.42 35.16
N VAL A 200 15.11 -11.18 35.54
CA VAL A 200 15.57 -11.36 36.92
C VAL A 200 15.25 -10.11 37.73
N SER A 201 14.52 -10.29 38.83
CA SER A 201 14.20 -9.17 39.73
C SER A 201 15.46 -8.56 40.34
N VAL A 202 15.59 -7.23 40.25
CA VAL A 202 16.77 -6.49 40.72
C VAL A 202 16.53 -5.96 42.13
N ILE A 203 17.54 -6.09 42.99
CA ILE A 203 17.50 -5.52 44.35
C ILE A 203 17.79 -4.02 44.29
N LYS A 204 16.89 -3.21 44.84
CA LYS A 204 17.05 -1.75 44.92
C LYS A 204 17.59 -1.30 46.29
N ARG A 205 18.22 -0.12 46.32
CA ARG A 205 18.89 0.51 47.48
C ARG A 205 18.52 1.99 47.59
N THR A 206 18.79 2.61 48.73
CA THR A 206 18.54 4.05 48.94
C THR A 206 19.74 4.93 48.60
N ASP A 207 20.94 4.36 48.59
CA ASP A 207 22.19 5.09 48.41
C ASP A 207 22.27 5.79 47.05
N PRO A 208 22.93 6.96 46.95
CA PRO A 208 23.19 7.61 45.67
C PRO A 208 24.11 6.76 44.79
N VAL A 209 23.91 6.87 43.47
CA VAL A 209 24.74 6.23 42.44
C VAL A 209 25.77 7.25 41.97
N SER A 210 27.06 6.89 41.90
CA SER A 210 28.15 7.83 41.61
C SER A 210 28.17 8.34 40.17
N ASP A 211 27.65 7.57 39.21
CA ASP A 211 27.74 7.91 37.79
C ASP A 211 26.54 8.75 37.31
N ALA A 212 26.83 9.90 36.70
CA ALA A 212 25.84 10.77 36.08
C ALA A 212 25.26 10.23 34.78
N ARG A 213 25.97 9.33 34.09
CA ARG A 213 25.49 8.71 32.85
C ARG A 213 25.10 7.25 33.06
N ALA A 214 24.78 6.88 34.30
CA ALA A 214 24.32 5.55 34.65
C ALA A 214 23.15 5.13 33.76
N VAL A 215 23.26 3.93 33.17
CA VAL A 215 22.15 3.29 32.45
C VAL A 215 21.04 2.91 33.42
N ASN A 216 19.84 2.63 32.91
CA ASN A 216 18.67 2.34 33.76
C ASN A 216 18.89 1.13 34.69
N GLN A 217 19.73 0.18 34.30
CA GLN A 217 20.12 -0.97 35.12
C GLN A 217 20.95 -0.58 36.36
N ASP A 218 21.81 0.43 36.24
CA ASP A 218 22.70 0.89 37.31
C ASP A 218 22.01 1.85 38.30
N LYS A 219 20.88 2.42 37.90
CA LYS A 219 20.01 3.25 38.75
C LYS A 219 19.29 2.39 39.80
N LYS A 220 20.05 1.82 40.73
CA LYS A 220 19.59 0.91 41.81
C LYS A 220 18.74 1.61 42.87
N ASN A 221 18.61 2.93 42.81
CA ASN A 221 17.85 3.74 43.74
C ASN A 221 16.60 4.40 43.14
N ILE A 222 16.29 4.05 41.90
CA ILE A 222 15.09 4.50 41.18
C ILE A 222 14.19 3.31 40.86
N LEU A 223 12.89 3.54 41.02
CA LEU A 223 11.81 2.72 40.47
C LEU A 223 11.29 3.41 39.22
N PHE A 224 11.04 2.65 38.16
CA PHE A 224 10.58 3.22 36.89
C PHE A 224 9.10 2.94 36.67
N SER A 225 8.39 3.90 36.07
CA SER A 225 6.99 3.76 35.71
C SER A 225 6.76 2.50 34.84
N GLY A 226 5.68 1.76 35.12
CA GLY A 226 5.32 0.52 34.43
C GLY A 226 6.05 -0.74 34.90
N THR A 227 7.08 -0.62 35.76
CA THR A 227 7.75 -1.79 36.38
C THR A 227 6.94 -2.35 37.55
N ASN A 228 7.16 -3.63 37.90
CA ASN A 228 6.39 -4.30 38.94
C ASN A 228 7.22 -4.58 40.20
N ILE A 229 6.64 -4.43 41.38
CA ILE A 229 7.31 -4.81 42.63
C ILE A 229 7.17 -6.32 42.86
N ALA A 230 8.28 -7.05 42.73
CA ALA A 230 8.33 -8.50 42.91
C ALA A 230 8.35 -8.91 44.40
N SER A 231 9.03 -8.14 45.25
CA SER A 231 9.10 -8.41 46.69
C SER A 231 9.46 -7.16 47.48
N GLY A 232 8.95 -7.02 48.70
CA GLY A 232 9.24 -5.91 49.61
C GLY A 232 8.22 -4.77 49.60
N LYS A 233 8.53 -3.74 50.39
CA LYS A 233 7.72 -2.52 50.55
C LYS A 233 8.64 -1.33 50.75
N CYS A 234 8.42 -0.25 50.02
CA CYS A 234 9.20 0.98 50.15
C CYS A 234 8.36 2.23 49.90
N ARG A 235 8.91 3.36 50.32
CA ARG A 235 8.44 4.71 49.98
C ARG A 235 9.48 5.42 49.13
N GLY A 236 8.99 6.35 48.33
CA GLY A 236 9.85 7.23 47.57
C GLY A 236 9.14 8.49 47.10
N ILE A 237 9.92 9.39 46.52
CA ILE A 237 9.46 10.67 45.98
C ILE A 237 9.34 10.52 44.46
N VAL A 238 8.21 10.95 43.90
CA VAL A 238 8.01 11.00 42.45
C VAL A 238 8.96 12.03 41.83
N ILE A 239 9.77 11.61 40.87
CA ILE A 239 10.74 12.47 40.16
C ILE A 239 10.31 12.78 38.73
N GLY A 240 9.60 11.87 38.06
CA GLY A 240 9.18 12.00 36.67
C GLY A 240 7.81 11.39 36.43
N THR A 241 6.93 12.15 35.78
CA THR A 241 5.55 11.77 35.44
C THR A 241 5.32 11.90 33.93
N GLY A 242 4.37 11.12 33.38
CA GLY A 242 3.97 11.16 31.97
C GLY A 242 5.16 11.04 31.02
N LEU A 243 5.28 11.97 30.07
CA LEU A 243 6.37 12.03 29.07
C LEU A 243 7.78 12.19 29.67
N ASN A 244 7.90 12.70 30.90
CA ASN A 244 9.21 12.90 31.55
C ASN A 244 9.75 11.62 32.21
N SER A 245 8.94 10.55 32.30
CA SER A 245 9.39 9.24 32.78
C SER A 245 10.23 8.50 31.74
N GLU A 246 10.99 7.48 32.14
CA GLU A 246 11.78 6.66 31.20
C GLU A 246 10.89 5.95 30.15
N ILE A 247 9.70 5.48 30.53
CA ILE A 247 8.73 4.92 29.57
C ILE A 247 8.13 6.01 28.67
N GLY A 248 7.93 7.22 29.20
CA GLY A 248 7.49 8.39 28.43
C GLY A 248 8.50 8.81 27.37
N LYS A 249 9.80 8.82 27.70
CA LYS A 249 10.88 9.07 26.73
C LYS A 249 10.89 8.05 25.60
N ILE A 250 10.67 6.76 25.92
CA ILE A 250 10.52 5.71 24.90
C ILE A 250 9.32 6.02 23.99
N GLN A 251 8.18 6.41 24.56
CA GLN A 251 7.00 6.78 23.78
C GLN A 251 7.27 8.00 22.88
N THR A 252 7.92 9.04 23.37
CA THR A 252 8.26 10.23 22.56
C THR A 252 9.10 9.83 21.35
N VAL A 253 10.14 9.01 21.54
CA VAL A 253 10.97 8.51 20.44
C VAL A 253 10.15 7.67 19.47
N MET A 254 9.25 6.82 19.98
CA MET A 254 8.35 6.02 19.13
C MET A 254 7.39 6.88 18.30
N THR A 255 6.81 7.94 18.88
CA THR A 255 5.89 8.84 18.20
C THR A 255 6.61 9.78 17.21
N GLU A 256 7.85 10.19 17.51
CA GLU A 256 8.68 11.00 16.60
C GLU A 256 9.24 10.20 15.42
N THR A 257 9.34 8.87 15.56
CA THR A 257 9.81 8.01 14.48
C THR A 257 8.70 7.89 13.43
N GLU A 258 8.86 8.57 12.30
CA GLU A 258 7.92 8.45 11.17
C GLU A 258 7.87 7.00 10.67
N GLU A 259 6.67 6.46 10.51
CA GLU A 259 6.49 5.15 9.88
C GLU A 259 6.90 5.22 8.41
N GLU A 260 8.04 4.61 8.09
CA GLU A 260 8.44 4.47 6.70
C GLU A 260 7.49 3.53 5.96
N LYS A 261 6.96 3.99 4.82
CA LYS A 261 6.17 3.15 3.91
C LYS A 261 6.97 1.91 3.52
N THR A 262 6.28 0.77 3.42
CA THR A 262 6.94 -0.47 2.97
C THR A 262 7.55 -0.30 1.57
N PRO A 263 8.65 -1.00 1.23
CA PRO A 263 9.24 -0.91 -0.10
C PRO A 263 8.24 -1.22 -1.22
N LEU A 264 7.25 -2.09 -0.97
CA LEU A 264 6.18 -2.38 -1.92
C LEU A 264 5.27 -1.16 -2.13
N GLN A 265 4.81 -0.51 -1.06
CA GLN A 265 4.00 0.71 -1.15
C GLN A 265 4.73 1.84 -1.87
N GLN A 266 6.02 2.05 -1.59
CA GLN A 266 6.82 3.03 -2.32
C GLN A 266 6.89 2.73 -3.82
N LYS A 267 7.01 1.45 -4.20
CA LYS A 267 7.02 1.03 -5.60
C LYS A 267 5.63 1.09 -6.25
N LEU A 268 4.55 0.96 -5.48
CA LEU A 268 3.19 1.21 -5.96
C LEU A 268 3.00 2.68 -6.29
N ASP A 269 3.43 3.58 -5.40
CA ASP A 269 3.36 5.02 -5.63
C ASP A 269 4.19 5.43 -6.86
N GLU A 270 5.41 4.91 -7.00
CA GLU A 270 6.28 5.14 -8.16
C GLU A 270 5.65 4.60 -9.46
N PHE A 271 5.04 3.40 -9.40
CA PHE A 271 4.35 2.81 -10.54
C PHE A 271 3.11 3.63 -10.95
N SER A 272 2.31 4.09 -9.98
CA SER A 272 1.16 4.96 -10.21
C SER A 272 1.57 6.28 -10.88
N GLU A 273 2.69 6.87 -10.46
CA GLU A 273 3.24 8.08 -11.09
C GLU A 273 3.72 7.83 -12.53
N GLN A 274 4.43 6.72 -12.78
CA GLN A 274 4.87 6.34 -14.12
C GLN A 274 3.69 6.05 -15.05
N LEU A 275 2.69 5.30 -14.57
CA LEU A 275 1.48 4.98 -15.33
C LEU A 275 0.71 6.24 -15.71
N SER A 276 0.55 7.18 -14.76
CA SER A 276 -0.06 8.48 -15.00
C SER A 276 0.63 9.27 -16.12
N LYS A 277 1.97 9.28 -16.16
CA LYS A 277 2.75 9.92 -17.24
C LYS A 277 2.51 9.23 -18.59
N VAL A 278 2.50 7.89 -18.62
CA VAL A 278 2.23 7.12 -19.84
C VAL A 278 0.83 7.41 -20.36
N ILE A 279 -0.20 7.35 -19.51
CA ILE A 279 -1.59 7.66 -19.88
C ILE A 279 -1.67 9.08 -20.45
N SER A 280 -1.08 10.06 -19.77
CA SER A 280 -1.08 11.46 -20.24
C SER A 280 -0.45 11.60 -21.63
N VAL A 281 0.68 10.94 -21.89
CA VAL A 281 1.33 10.94 -23.21
C VAL A 281 0.45 10.29 -24.27
N ILE A 282 -0.19 9.16 -23.97
CA ILE A 282 -1.05 8.47 -24.94
C ILE A 282 -2.31 9.30 -25.23
N CYS A 283 -2.93 9.92 -24.22
CA CYS A 283 -4.07 10.82 -24.41
C CYS A 283 -3.71 11.98 -25.35
N VAL A 284 -2.55 12.62 -25.14
CA VAL A 284 -2.07 13.69 -26.03
C VAL A 284 -1.76 13.15 -27.43
N ALA A 285 -1.14 11.98 -27.56
CA ALA A 285 -0.82 11.38 -28.86
C ALA A 285 -2.08 11.04 -29.66
N VAL A 286 -3.08 10.42 -29.03
CA VAL A 286 -4.38 10.12 -29.66
C VAL A 286 -5.07 11.42 -30.11
N TRP A 287 -5.04 12.46 -29.28
CA TRP A 287 -5.62 13.75 -29.63
C TRP A 287 -4.90 14.41 -30.82
N LEU A 288 -3.57 14.36 -30.86
CA LEU A 288 -2.75 14.93 -31.95
C LEU A 288 -2.94 14.17 -33.27
N ILE A 289 -2.99 12.83 -33.24
CA ILE A 289 -3.21 12.02 -34.45
C ILE A 289 -4.56 12.37 -35.09
N ASN A 290 -5.58 12.59 -34.25
CA ASN A 290 -6.94 12.82 -34.71
C ASN A 290 -7.27 14.28 -35.04
N ILE A 291 -6.35 15.23 -34.83
CA ILE A 291 -6.61 16.66 -35.06
C ILE A 291 -7.02 16.97 -36.51
N GLY A 292 -6.52 16.18 -37.47
CA GLY A 292 -6.88 16.30 -38.88
C GLY A 292 -8.32 15.91 -39.20
N HIS A 293 -8.95 15.10 -38.34
CA HIS A 293 -10.31 14.60 -38.49
C HIS A 293 -11.35 15.39 -37.69
N PHE A 294 -10.94 16.43 -36.94
CA PHE A 294 -11.87 17.22 -36.12
C PHE A 294 -12.92 18.00 -36.95
N ASN A 295 -12.61 18.25 -38.23
CA ASN A 295 -13.48 18.97 -39.15
C ASN A 295 -14.37 18.03 -40.00
N ASP A 296 -14.36 16.72 -39.74
CA ASP A 296 -15.18 15.79 -40.53
C ASP A 296 -16.69 16.07 -40.34
N PRO A 297 -17.51 16.00 -41.43
CA PRO A 297 -18.94 16.38 -41.39
C PRO A 297 -19.79 15.55 -40.41
N VAL A 298 -19.28 14.39 -40.00
CA VAL A 298 -19.93 13.43 -39.10
C VAL A 298 -20.22 14.03 -37.72
N HIS A 299 -19.37 14.95 -37.26
CA HIS A 299 -19.52 15.62 -35.96
C HIS A 299 -20.41 16.88 -36.04
N GLY A 300 -21.09 17.10 -37.17
CA GLY A 300 -21.91 18.28 -37.43
C GLY A 300 -21.14 19.49 -37.96
N GLY A 301 -19.92 19.29 -38.49
CA GLY A 301 -19.10 20.33 -39.13
C GLY A 301 -18.44 21.34 -38.18
N SER A 302 -18.58 21.18 -36.87
CA SER A 302 -18.01 22.06 -35.86
C SER A 302 -16.76 21.46 -35.23
N TRP A 303 -15.62 22.15 -35.36
CA TRP A 303 -14.33 21.76 -34.76
C TRP A 303 -14.43 21.43 -33.26
N LEU A 304 -15.28 22.16 -32.53
CA LEU A 304 -15.51 21.96 -31.09
C LEU A 304 -16.13 20.59 -30.76
N ARG A 305 -17.06 20.09 -31.59
CA ARG A 305 -17.72 18.79 -31.36
C ARG A 305 -16.78 17.62 -31.65
N GLY A 306 -15.95 17.72 -32.68
CA GLY A 306 -14.88 16.76 -32.94
C GLY A 306 -13.87 16.71 -31.79
N ALA A 307 -13.42 17.86 -31.30
CA ALA A 307 -12.50 17.93 -30.16
C ALA A 307 -13.08 17.28 -28.89
N ILE A 308 -14.35 17.50 -28.61
CA ILE A 308 -15.07 16.87 -27.48
C ILE A 308 -15.13 15.35 -27.64
N TYR A 309 -15.43 14.85 -28.83
CA TYR A 309 -15.52 13.41 -29.09
C TYR A 309 -14.19 12.68 -28.87
N TYR A 310 -13.09 13.20 -29.43
CA TYR A 310 -11.77 12.61 -29.22
C TYR A 310 -11.26 12.80 -27.79
N PHE A 311 -11.70 13.87 -27.10
CA PHE A 311 -11.46 14.02 -25.68
C PHE A 311 -12.18 12.95 -24.86
N LYS A 312 -13.43 12.60 -25.20
CA LYS A 312 -14.19 11.51 -24.57
C LYS A 312 -13.48 10.15 -24.73
N ILE A 313 -12.94 9.87 -25.92
CA ILE A 313 -12.12 8.67 -26.16
C ILE A 313 -10.85 8.68 -25.29
N ALA A 314 -10.19 9.83 -25.16
CA ALA A 314 -8.99 9.96 -24.32
C ALA A 314 -9.30 9.72 -22.83
N VAL A 315 -10.46 10.18 -22.34
CA VAL A 315 -10.94 9.91 -20.98
C VAL A 315 -11.29 8.44 -20.79
N ALA A 316 -12.04 7.83 -21.71
CA ALA A 316 -12.37 6.41 -21.66
C ALA A 316 -11.11 5.53 -21.64
N LEU A 317 -10.08 5.92 -22.41
CA LEU A 317 -8.77 5.28 -22.41
C LEU A 317 -8.07 5.42 -21.05
N ALA A 318 -8.11 6.61 -20.43
CA ALA A 318 -7.53 6.84 -19.12
C ALA A 318 -8.20 5.97 -18.04
N VAL A 319 -9.54 5.93 -18.01
CA VAL A 319 -10.30 5.09 -17.08
C VAL A 319 -9.99 3.60 -17.30
N ALA A 320 -9.97 3.14 -18.54
CA ALA A 320 -9.65 1.76 -18.89
C ALA A 320 -8.23 1.33 -18.47
N ALA A 321 -7.28 2.27 -18.47
CA ALA A 321 -5.90 2.03 -18.08
C ALA A 321 -5.71 1.98 -16.56
N ILE A 322 -6.58 2.64 -15.78
CA ILE A 322 -6.43 2.76 -14.33
C ILE A 322 -6.91 1.48 -13.63
N PRO A 323 -6.09 0.93 -12.72
CA PRO A 323 -6.45 -0.31 -12.05
C PRO A 323 -7.27 -0.08 -10.79
N GLU A 324 -8.57 0.17 -10.96
CA GLU A 324 -9.47 0.52 -9.84
C GLU A 324 -9.59 -0.58 -8.77
N GLY A 325 -9.44 -1.85 -9.15
CA GLY A 325 -9.41 -2.97 -8.20
C GLY A 325 -8.07 -3.19 -7.50
N LEU A 326 -7.03 -2.41 -7.82
CA LEU A 326 -5.68 -2.67 -7.33
C LEU A 326 -5.54 -2.54 -5.82
N PRO A 327 -6.06 -1.50 -5.14
CA PRO A 327 -5.97 -1.40 -3.69
C PRO A 327 -6.70 -2.57 -2.99
N ALA A 328 -7.88 -2.96 -3.49
CA ALA A 328 -8.65 -4.06 -2.94
C ALA A 328 -7.91 -5.41 -3.10
N VAL A 329 -7.40 -5.70 -4.31
CA VAL A 329 -6.63 -6.91 -4.58
C VAL A 329 -5.33 -6.90 -3.78
N ILE A 330 -4.61 -5.77 -3.72
CA ILE A 330 -3.36 -5.65 -2.95
C ILE A 330 -3.62 -5.83 -1.46
N THR A 331 -4.68 -5.28 -0.87
CA THR A 331 -4.96 -5.49 0.56
C THR A 331 -5.34 -6.95 0.85
N THR A 332 -6.25 -7.53 0.05
CA THR A 332 -6.60 -8.97 0.17
C THR A 332 -5.38 -9.85 -0.05
N CYS A 333 -4.46 -9.43 -0.92
CA CYS A 333 -3.23 -10.14 -1.21
C CYS A 333 -1.98 -9.61 -0.50
N LEU A 334 -2.07 -8.67 0.44
CA LEU A 334 -1.05 -8.46 1.47
C LEU A 334 -1.39 -9.32 2.68
N ALA A 335 -2.69 -9.50 2.94
CA ALA A 335 -3.17 -10.49 3.90
C ALA A 335 -2.83 -11.94 3.45
N LEU A 336 -2.77 -12.22 2.13
CA LEU A 336 -2.60 -13.57 1.58
C LEU A 336 -1.55 -13.69 0.44
N GLY A 337 -0.78 -12.63 0.14
CA GLY A 337 0.41 -12.59 -0.75
C GLY A 337 0.22 -12.53 -2.28
N THR A 338 0.23 -11.38 -2.99
CA THR A 338 0.56 -11.37 -4.46
C THR A 338 1.20 -10.09 -5.03
N ARG A 339 1.85 -10.33 -6.19
CA ARG A 339 2.28 -9.42 -7.25
C ARG A 339 1.48 -9.66 -8.53
N ARG A 340 0.77 -8.68 -9.08
CA ARG A 340 0.29 -8.72 -10.48
C ARG A 340 -0.22 -7.37 -11.04
N MET A 341 0.70 -6.44 -11.32
CA MET A 341 0.34 -5.12 -11.88
C MET A 341 0.71 -4.89 -13.34
N ALA A 342 1.52 -5.77 -13.93
CA ALA A 342 2.10 -5.51 -15.24
C ALA A 342 1.24 -5.95 -16.46
N LYS A 343 0.06 -6.54 -16.22
CA LYS A 343 -0.80 -7.08 -17.30
C LYS A 343 -1.66 -6.04 -18.01
N LYS A 344 -1.83 -4.85 -17.44
CA LYS A 344 -2.78 -3.83 -17.94
C LYS A 344 -2.34 -3.07 -19.19
N ASN A 345 -1.09 -3.22 -19.60
CA ASN A 345 -0.60 -2.72 -20.88
C ASN A 345 -1.40 -3.31 -22.07
N ALA A 346 -1.99 -4.50 -21.90
CA ALA A 346 -2.83 -5.15 -22.91
C ALA A 346 -4.06 -4.34 -23.33
N ILE A 347 -4.78 -3.80 -22.34
CA ILE A 347 -6.02 -3.04 -22.54
C ILE A 347 -5.71 -1.71 -23.25
N VAL A 348 -4.64 -1.04 -22.82
CA VAL A 348 -4.16 0.20 -23.42
C VAL A 348 -3.82 0.01 -24.90
N VAL A 349 -3.15 -1.09 -25.24
CA VAL A 349 -2.82 -1.39 -26.65
C VAL A 349 -4.07 -1.66 -27.47
N CYS A 350 -5.08 -2.36 -26.94
CA CYS A 350 -6.34 -2.59 -27.66
C CYS A 350 -7.01 -1.26 -28.04
N ILE A 351 -7.25 -0.39 -27.07
CA ILE A 351 -7.94 0.89 -27.29
C ILE A 351 -7.10 1.78 -28.21
N PHE A 352 -5.78 1.82 -28.01
CA PHE A 352 -4.87 2.56 -28.88
C PHE A 352 -4.93 2.05 -30.33
N LEU A 353 -4.92 0.74 -30.58
CA LEU A 353 -4.99 0.17 -31.93
C LEU A 353 -6.33 0.48 -32.60
N THR A 354 -7.44 0.32 -31.89
CA THR A 354 -8.77 0.67 -32.42
C THR A 354 -8.84 2.15 -32.82
N ALA A 355 -8.37 3.04 -31.94
CA ALA A 355 -8.38 4.48 -32.18
C ALA A 355 -7.40 4.90 -33.29
N ALA A 356 -6.18 4.37 -33.31
CA ALA A 356 -5.16 4.70 -34.31
C ALA A 356 -5.53 4.20 -35.72
N LEU A 357 -6.24 3.07 -35.82
CA LEU A 357 -6.71 2.51 -37.08
C LEU A 357 -8.08 3.04 -37.52
N GLY A 358 -8.74 3.88 -36.71
CA GLY A 358 -10.07 4.44 -37.01
C GLY A 358 -11.18 3.40 -37.08
N LEU A 359 -11.04 2.29 -36.34
CA LEU A 359 -12.03 1.21 -36.32
C LEU A 359 -13.14 1.49 -35.29
N PRO A 360 -14.34 0.90 -35.43
CA PRO A 360 -15.38 1.00 -34.41
C PRO A 360 -14.90 0.50 -33.04
N GLU A 361 -15.41 1.12 -31.98
CA GLU A 361 -15.04 0.78 -30.60
C GLU A 361 -15.24 -0.71 -30.32
N SER A 362 -14.14 -1.41 -29.99
CA SER A 362 -14.17 -2.86 -29.77
C SER A 362 -14.58 -3.24 -28.35
N LEU A 363 -14.39 -2.34 -27.38
CA LEU A 363 -14.72 -2.55 -25.96
C LEU A 363 -15.20 -1.24 -25.34
N ILE A 364 -16.23 -1.35 -24.48
CA ILE A 364 -16.83 -0.21 -23.76
C ILE A 364 -16.27 -0.18 -22.32
N PRO A 365 -16.13 1.00 -21.67
CA PRO A 365 -15.62 1.12 -20.31
C PRO A 365 -16.31 0.20 -19.28
N VAL A 366 -17.63 0.02 -19.36
CA VAL A 366 -18.41 -0.85 -18.46
C VAL A 366 -17.95 -2.32 -18.56
N GLN A 367 -17.64 -2.80 -19.76
CA GLN A 367 -17.14 -4.15 -19.98
C GLN A 367 -15.73 -4.31 -19.37
N LEU A 368 -14.86 -3.32 -19.57
CA LEU A 368 -13.49 -3.31 -19.04
C LEU A 368 -13.45 -3.27 -17.51
N LEU A 369 -14.37 -2.52 -16.89
CA LEU A 369 -14.54 -2.49 -15.45
C LEU A 369 -14.89 -3.87 -14.91
N TRP A 370 -15.87 -4.55 -15.53
CA TRP A 370 -16.27 -5.89 -15.14
C TRP A 370 -15.13 -6.92 -15.29
N VAL A 371 -14.36 -6.83 -16.37
CA VAL A 371 -13.18 -7.68 -16.57
C VAL A 371 -12.17 -7.45 -15.46
N ASN A 372 -11.80 -6.19 -15.21
CA ASN A 372 -10.77 -5.82 -14.22
C ASN A 372 -11.16 -6.16 -12.77
N LEU A 373 -12.43 -5.98 -12.40
CA LEU A 373 -12.89 -6.13 -11.01
C LEU A 373 -13.29 -7.57 -10.69
N VAL A 374 -14.10 -8.17 -11.55
CA VAL A 374 -14.73 -9.47 -11.28
C VAL A 374 -13.96 -10.60 -11.96
N THR A 375 -13.80 -10.51 -13.28
CA THR A 375 -13.26 -11.62 -14.08
C THR A 375 -11.81 -11.90 -13.72
N ASP A 376 -10.98 -10.87 -13.63
CA ASP A 376 -9.56 -10.96 -13.27
C ASP A 376 -9.32 -10.96 -11.76
N GLY A 377 -10.21 -10.34 -10.98
CA GLY A 377 -10.11 -10.26 -9.53
C GLY A 377 -10.12 -11.64 -8.86
N LEU A 378 -10.96 -12.55 -9.35
CA LEU A 378 -11.06 -13.91 -8.82
C LEU A 378 -9.75 -14.71 -9.02
N PRO A 379 -9.20 -14.89 -10.24
CA PRO A 379 -7.91 -15.55 -10.43
C PRO A 379 -6.74 -14.82 -9.77
N ALA A 380 -6.76 -13.48 -9.70
CA ALA A 380 -5.73 -12.71 -9.02
C ALA A 380 -5.65 -13.07 -7.52
N THR A 381 -6.80 -13.13 -6.86
CA THR A 381 -6.89 -13.55 -5.46
C THR A 381 -6.45 -15.00 -5.28
N ALA A 382 -6.83 -15.88 -6.20
CA ALA A 382 -6.47 -17.29 -6.15
C ALA A 382 -4.96 -17.56 -6.27
N LEU A 383 -4.22 -16.68 -6.96
CA LEU A 383 -2.75 -16.77 -7.05
C LEU A 383 -2.04 -16.44 -5.73
N GLY A 384 -2.73 -15.81 -4.77
CA GLY A 384 -2.19 -15.65 -3.42
C GLY A 384 -2.02 -16.97 -2.69
N PHE A 385 -2.82 -17.95 -3.08
CA PHE A 385 -2.70 -19.32 -2.57
C PHE A 385 -1.74 -20.19 -3.40
N ASN A 386 -0.84 -19.57 -4.17
CA ASN A 386 0.19 -20.33 -4.88
C ASN A 386 1.16 -20.99 -3.88
N PRO A 387 1.60 -22.24 -4.16
CA PRO A 387 2.66 -22.84 -3.37
C PRO A 387 3.95 -22.02 -3.51
N PRO A 388 4.73 -21.85 -2.43
CA PRO A 388 6.01 -21.14 -2.50
C PRO A 388 6.99 -21.87 -3.42
N ASP A 389 7.89 -21.11 -4.03
CA ASP A 389 9.00 -21.64 -4.82
C ASP A 389 9.87 -22.58 -3.95
N LEU A 390 10.26 -23.73 -4.49
CA LEU A 390 11.06 -24.75 -3.76
C LEU A 390 12.43 -24.22 -3.33
N ASP A 391 12.99 -23.24 -4.06
CA ASP A 391 14.30 -22.64 -3.85
C ASP A 391 14.22 -21.29 -3.12
N ILE A 392 13.09 -20.94 -2.50
CA ILE A 392 12.89 -19.60 -1.93
C ILE A 392 13.88 -19.26 -0.80
N MET A 393 14.26 -20.25 0.02
CA MET A 393 15.21 -20.07 1.13
C MET A 393 16.68 -20.11 0.68
N GLU A 394 16.96 -20.51 -0.56
CA GLU A 394 18.30 -20.50 -1.14
C GLU A 394 18.65 -19.15 -1.78
N ARG A 395 17.65 -18.28 -1.96
CA ARG A 395 17.81 -16.94 -2.54
C ARG A 395 18.14 -15.93 -1.44
N PRO A 396 19.03 -14.94 -1.71
CA PRO A 396 19.30 -13.87 -0.75
C PRO A 396 18.06 -12.99 -0.53
N PRO A 397 17.98 -12.27 0.61
CA PRO A 397 16.93 -11.29 0.84
C PRO A 397 16.84 -10.27 -0.31
N ARG A 398 15.61 -9.99 -0.75
CA ARG A 398 15.35 -9.07 -1.85
C ARG A 398 15.85 -7.66 -1.50
N ASN A 399 16.49 -6.98 -2.44
CA ASN A 399 16.89 -5.59 -2.27
C ASN A 399 15.66 -4.68 -2.30
N GLY A 400 15.50 -3.80 -1.30
CA GLY A 400 14.38 -2.84 -1.24
C GLY A 400 14.31 -1.87 -2.42
N LYS A 401 15.43 -1.65 -3.13
CA LYS A 401 15.50 -0.81 -4.34
C LYS A 401 15.17 -1.55 -5.63
N GLU A 402 15.03 -2.88 -5.59
CA GLU A 402 14.76 -3.67 -6.79
C GLU A 402 13.34 -3.40 -7.31
N SER A 403 13.24 -3.01 -8.59
CA SER A 403 11.96 -2.73 -9.22
C SER A 403 11.03 -3.95 -9.20
N LEU A 404 9.72 -3.70 -9.11
CA LEU A 404 8.70 -4.74 -9.22
C LEU A 404 8.74 -5.44 -10.59
N ILE A 405 9.10 -4.69 -11.63
CA ILE A 405 9.18 -5.15 -13.01
C ILE A 405 10.63 -4.96 -13.47
N THR A 406 11.34 -6.05 -13.74
CA THR A 406 12.68 -6.00 -14.35
C THR A 406 12.56 -5.68 -15.85
N PRO A 407 13.60 -5.15 -16.51
CA PRO A 407 13.53 -4.81 -17.94
C PRO A 407 13.09 -5.99 -18.83
N TRP A 408 13.52 -7.21 -18.50
CA TRP A 408 13.07 -8.41 -19.20
C TRP A 408 11.60 -8.74 -18.92
N LEU A 409 11.19 -8.69 -17.66
CA LEU A 409 9.81 -8.93 -17.27
C LEU A 409 8.87 -7.89 -17.91
N PHE A 410 9.32 -6.64 -18.01
CA PHE A 410 8.64 -5.56 -18.74
C PHE A 410 8.47 -5.90 -20.22
N PHE A 411 9.55 -6.29 -20.91
CA PHE A 411 9.48 -6.71 -22.31
C PHE A 411 8.50 -7.87 -22.52
N ARG A 412 8.55 -8.89 -21.65
CA ARG A 412 7.64 -10.03 -21.70
C ARG A 412 6.18 -9.60 -21.58
N TYR A 413 5.85 -8.77 -20.60
CA TYR A 413 4.48 -8.28 -20.43
C TYR A 413 4.04 -7.34 -21.56
N MET A 414 4.96 -6.56 -22.14
CA MET A 414 4.68 -5.75 -23.31
C MET A 414 4.35 -6.63 -24.54
N ALA A 415 5.12 -7.70 -24.78
CA ALA A 415 4.85 -8.64 -25.87
C ALA A 415 3.49 -9.35 -25.72
N ILE A 416 3.17 -9.82 -24.51
CA ILE A 416 1.87 -10.43 -24.20
C ILE A 416 0.75 -9.40 -24.34
N GLY A 417 0.95 -8.19 -23.84
CA GLY A 417 -0.04 -7.11 -23.93
C GLY A 417 -0.31 -6.69 -25.38
N SER A 418 0.72 -6.56 -26.20
CA SER A 418 0.56 -6.31 -27.63
C SER A 418 -0.17 -7.43 -28.35
N TYR A 419 0.09 -8.70 -27.98
CA TYR A 419 -0.65 -9.83 -28.51
C TYR A 419 -2.14 -9.77 -28.15
N VAL A 420 -2.46 -9.51 -26.87
CA VAL A 420 -3.85 -9.39 -26.41
C VAL A 420 -4.56 -8.26 -27.15
N GLY A 421 -3.96 -7.06 -27.21
CA GLY A 421 -4.55 -5.90 -27.88
C GLY A 421 -4.80 -6.17 -29.37
N PHE A 422 -3.84 -6.79 -30.05
CA PHE A 422 -4.03 -7.23 -31.43
C PHE A 422 -5.15 -8.27 -31.58
N ALA A 423 -5.18 -9.30 -30.72
CA ALA A 423 -6.15 -10.38 -30.79
C ALA A 423 -7.60 -9.90 -30.60
N VAL A 424 -7.81 -8.96 -29.67
CA VAL A 424 -9.12 -8.37 -29.41
C VAL A 424 -9.61 -7.58 -30.63
N VAL A 425 -8.80 -6.64 -31.14
CA VAL A 425 -9.16 -5.84 -32.33
C VAL A 425 -9.34 -6.72 -33.56
N TRP A 426 -8.47 -7.72 -33.72
CA TRP A 426 -8.56 -8.70 -34.80
C TRP A 426 -9.87 -9.48 -34.75
N SER A 427 -10.32 -9.94 -33.57
CA SER A 427 -11.56 -10.71 -33.46
C SER A 427 -12.81 -9.91 -33.83
N ALA A 428 -12.88 -8.63 -33.44
CA ALA A 428 -13.97 -7.73 -33.82
C ALA A 428 -13.95 -7.49 -35.34
N THR A 429 -12.78 -7.19 -35.89
CA THR A 429 -12.58 -6.96 -37.33
C THR A 429 -12.89 -8.21 -38.16
N TRP A 430 -12.46 -9.39 -37.68
CA TRP A 430 -12.72 -10.67 -38.32
C TRP A 430 -14.22 -10.96 -38.41
N TRP A 431 -14.97 -10.66 -37.34
CA TRP A 431 -16.42 -10.83 -37.37
C TRP A 431 -17.07 -9.94 -38.43
N SER A 432 -16.69 -8.66 -38.50
CA SER A 432 -17.25 -7.71 -39.48
C SER A 432 -16.90 -8.03 -40.93
N MET A 433 -15.73 -8.62 -41.19
CA MET A 433 -15.23 -8.86 -42.56
C MET A 433 -15.44 -10.29 -43.07
N HIS A 434 -15.25 -11.29 -42.21
CA HIS A 434 -15.05 -12.68 -42.64
C HIS A 434 -16.01 -13.68 -41.97
N ALA A 435 -16.79 -13.29 -40.97
CA ALA A 435 -17.73 -14.22 -40.36
C ALA A 435 -18.81 -14.69 -41.35
N SER A 436 -19.19 -15.96 -41.23
CA SER A 436 -20.27 -16.60 -41.98
C SER A 436 -21.60 -15.84 -41.81
N ASN A 437 -21.88 -15.45 -40.56
CA ASN A 437 -23.09 -14.73 -40.15
C ASN A 437 -22.93 -13.20 -40.14
N GLY A 438 -21.74 -12.69 -40.48
CA GLY A 438 -21.42 -11.26 -40.43
C GLY A 438 -21.76 -10.52 -41.74
N PRO A 439 -21.65 -9.18 -41.73
CA PRO A 439 -22.02 -8.32 -42.85
C PRO A 439 -21.01 -8.32 -44.02
N LYS A 440 -19.86 -9.00 -43.88
CA LYS A 440 -18.81 -9.14 -44.91
C LYS A 440 -18.36 -7.80 -45.50
N LEU A 441 -18.06 -6.85 -44.62
CA LEU A 441 -17.61 -5.51 -44.98
C LEU A 441 -16.15 -5.51 -45.46
N SER A 442 -15.80 -4.54 -46.30
CA SER A 442 -14.39 -4.27 -46.64
C SER A 442 -13.71 -3.53 -45.48
N TYR A 443 -12.40 -3.70 -45.33
CA TYR A 443 -11.59 -2.97 -44.34
C TYR A 443 -11.75 -1.45 -44.49
N TRP A 444 -11.85 -0.96 -45.72
CA TRP A 444 -12.05 0.47 -46.00
C TRP A 444 -13.38 0.99 -45.45
N HIS A 445 -14.46 0.19 -45.54
CA HIS A 445 -15.75 0.52 -44.95
C HIS A 445 -15.68 0.54 -43.42
N LEU A 446 -14.90 -0.35 -42.79
CA LEU A 446 -14.73 -0.35 -41.34
C LEU A 446 -13.98 0.91 -40.84
N GLN A 447 -12.90 1.28 -41.52
CA GLN A 447 -12.09 2.46 -41.17
C GLN A 447 -12.86 3.77 -41.38
N ASN A 448 -13.80 3.80 -42.34
CA ASN A 448 -14.60 4.99 -42.65
C ASN A 448 -16.03 4.92 -42.10
N HIS A 449 -16.30 4.08 -41.09
CA HIS A 449 -17.65 3.83 -40.58
C HIS A 449 -18.40 5.11 -40.17
N PHE A 450 -17.69 6.11 -39.63
CA PHE A 450 -18.22 7.43 -39.29
C PHE A 450 -18.95 8.11 -40.47
N LYS A 451 -18.50 7.92 -41.71
CA LYS A 451 -19.05 8.55 -42.92
C LYS A 451 -20.35 7.89 -43.40
N CYS A 452 -20.74 6.73 -42.85
CA CYS A 452 -21.93 6.02 -43.27
C CYS A 452 -23.21 6.88 -43.13
N ARG A 453 -23.35 7.61 -42.01
CA ARG A 453 -24.50 8.48 -41.74
C ARG A 453 -24.58 9.72 -42.66
N GLY A 454 -23.45 10.11 -43.26
CA GLY A 454 -23.36 11.23 -44.21
C GLY A 454 -23.84 10.90 -45.62
N GLY A 455 -24.00 9.62 -45.94
CA GLY A 455 -24.42 9.14 -47.27
C GLY A 455 -23.34 9.25 -48.34
N GLY A 456 -23.38 8.35 -49.34
CA GLY A 456 -22.47 8.35 -50.49
C GLY A 456 -22.66 7.09 -51.35
N LYS A 457 -22.21 7.13 -52.61
CA LYS A 457 -22.34 6.01 -53.56
C LYS A 457 -21.71 4.70 -53.04
N ASP A 458 -20.65 4.82 -52.23
CA ASP A 458 -19.93 3.69 -51.63
C ASP A 458 -20.69 3.01 -50.47
N TRP A 459 -21.81 3.60 -50.02
CA TRP A 459 -22.62 3.15 -48.88
C TRP A 459 -24.04 2.69 -49.26
N GLU A 460 -24.40 2.72 -50.55
CA GLU A 460 -25.78 2.43 -51.02
C GLU A 460 -26.28 1.02 -50.68
N ASN A 461 -25.37 0.05 -50.45
CA ASN A 461 -25.70 -1.35 -50.16
C ASN A 461 -25.49 -1.75 -48.69
N ILE A 462 -25.17 -0.81 -47.79
CA ILE A 462 -24.84 -1.12 -46.38
C ILE A 462 -25.75 -0.32 -45.45
N ASN A 463 -26.45 -1.00 -44.55
CA ASN A 463 -27.22 -0.34 -43.50
C ASN A 463 -26.26 0.10 -42.37
N CYS A 464 -26.27 1.38 -42.01
CA CYS A 464 -25.36 1.93 -41.01
C CYS A 464 -25.60 1.38 -39.59
N SER A 465 -26.77 0.79 -39.31
CA SER A 465 -27.05 0.11 -38.04
C SER A 465 -26.13 -1.09 -37.78
N VAL A 466 -25.41 -1.57 -38.80
CA VAL A 466 -24.48 -2.70 -38.68
C VAL A 466 -23.24 -2.38 -37.82
N PHE A 467 -22.88 -1.10 -37.69
CA PHE A 467 -21.76 -0.66 -36.86
C PHE A 467 -22.12 -0.52 -35.38
N GLU A 468 -23.43 -0.53 -35.06
CA GLU A 468 -23.97 -0.52 -33.69
C GLU A 468 -24.30 -1.95 -33.20
N ASP A 469 -23.97 -2.97 -33.99
CA ASP A 469 -24.22 -4.37 -33.64
C ASP A 469 -23.35 -4.79 -32.43
N PRO A 470 -23.91 -5.45 -31.39
CA PRO A 470 -23.15 -5.93 -30.22
C PRO A 470 -22.21 -7.12 -30.49
N HIS A 471 -22.30 -7.82 -31.63
CA HIS A 471 -21.48 -9.02 -31.88
C HIS A 471 -19.96 -8.78 -31.93
N PRO A 472 -19.42 -7.75 -32.62
CA PRO A 472 -17.99 -7.45 -32.62
C PRO A 472 -17.45 -7.20 -31.20
N MET A 473 -18.21 -6.47 -30.37
CA MET A 473 -17.84 -6.19 -28.98
C MET A 473 -17.85 -7.46 -28.13
N THR A 474 -18.83 -8.33 -28.35
CA THR A 474 -18.94 -9.63 -27.68
C THR A 474 -17.76 -10.55 -28.03
N MET A 475 -17.35 -10.56 -29.29
CA MET A 475 -16.16 -11.30 -29.76
C MET A 475 -14.88 -10.78 -29.09
N ALA A 476 -14.69 -9.46 -29.10
CA ALA A 476 -13.58 -8.78 -28.44
C ALA A 476 -13.52 -9.10 -26.93
N LEU A 477 -14.64 -8.97 -26.23
CA LEU A 477 -14.75 -9.25 -24.79
C LEU A 477 -14.44 -10.72 -24.48
N SER A 478 -14.99 -11.65 -25.27
CA SER A 478 -14.79 -13.08 -25.06
C SER A 478 -13.35 -13.51 -25.33
N VAL A 479 -12.67 -12.90 -26.30
CA VAL A 479 -11.22 -13.08 -26.52
C VAL A 479 -10.41 -12.55 -25.34
N LEU A 480 -10.71 -11.34 -24.86
CA LEU A 480 -10.03 -10.76 -23.71
C LEU A 480 -10.15 -11.66 -22.46
N VAL A 481 -11.37 -12.07 -22.10
CA VAL A 481 -11.63 -12.94 -20.96
C VAL A 481 -10.92 -14.28 -21.12
N THR A 482 -11.01 -14.91 -22.29
CA THR A 482 -10.37 -16.21 -22.54
C THR A 482 -8.85 -16.10 -22.43
N ILE A 483 -8.25 -15.07 -23.03
CA ILE A 483 -6.80 -14.84 -22.94
C ILE A 483 -6.38 -14.60 -21.49
N GLU A 484 -7.12 -13.81 -20.71
CA GLU A 484 -6.74 -13.55 -19.32
C GLU A 484 -6.83 -14.79 -18.44
N MET A 485 -7.79 -15.69 -18.68
CA MET A 485 -7.83 -16.99 -17.97
C MET A 485 -6.63 -17.87 -18.32
N LEU A 486 -6.21 -17.91 -19.59
CA LEU A 486 -5.02 -18.64 -20.02
C LEU A 486 -3.73 -17.99 -19.47
N ASN A 487 -3.69 -16.66 -19.47
CA ASN A 487 -2.62 -15.88 -18.88
C ASN A 487 -2.60 -16.01 -17.35
N ALA A 488 -3.74 -16.33 -16.72
CA ALA A 488 -3.83 -16.61 -15.30
C ALA A 488 -3.03 -17.87 -14.94
N LEU A 489 -3.13 -18.92 -15.76
CA LEU A 489 -2.32 -20.13 -15.67
C LEU A 489 -0.84 -19.82 -15.87
N ASN A 490 -0.50 -19.01 -16.88
CA ASN A 490 0.88 -18.65 -17.19
C ASN A 490 1.61 -17.98 -16.01
N SER A 491 0.93 -17.20 -15.17
CA SER A 491 1.58 -16.63 -13.97
C SER A 491 1.41 -17.44 -12.68
N LEU A 492 1.11 -18.74 -12.79
CA LEU A 492 1.31 -19.69 -11.68
C LEU A 492 2.79 -19.79 -11.29
N SER A 493 3.70 -19.53 -12.23
CA SER A 493 5.13 -19.32 -11.95
C SER A 493 5.70 -18.26 -12.86
N GLU A 494 6.63 -17.46 -12.33
CA GLU A 494 7.34 -16.46 -13.13
C GLU A 494 8.22 -17.12 -14.19
N ASN A 495 9.10 -18.05 -13.80
CA ASN A 495 10.10 -18.62 -14.70
C ASN A 495 9.91 -20.11 -14.98
N GLN A 496 9.12 -20.87 -14.20
CA GLN A 496 8.89 -22.29 -14.50
C GLN A 496 7.83 -22.44 -15.60
N SER A 497 8.07 -23.40 -16.49
CA SER A 497 7.09 -23.82 -17.49
C SER A 497 5.91 -24.54 -16.85
N LEU A 498 4.73 -24.40 -17.44
CA LEU A 498 3.51 -25.13 -17.09
C LEU A 498 3.69 -26.65 -17.14
N LEU A 499 4.60 -27.16 -17.96
CA LEU A 499 4.95 -28.58 -17.99
C LEU A 499 5.61 -29.06 -16.69
N LYS A 500 6.37 -28.18 -16.02
CA LYS A 500 7.07 -28.49 -14.77
C LYS A 500 6.24 -28.12 -13.54
N MET A 501 5.48 -27.03 -13.64
CA MET A 501 4.52 -26.56 -12.65
C MET A 501 3.11 -26.64 -13.24
N PRO A 502 2.44 -27.80 -13.17
CA PRO A 502 1.17 -27.99 -13.84
C PRO A 502 0.04 -27.18 -13.20
N PRO A 503 -1.01 -26.80 -13.97
CA PRO A 503 -2.13 -25.98 -13.50
C PRO A 503 -2.82 -26.48 -12.23
N TRP A 504 -2.89 -27.80 -12.03
CA TRP A 504 -3.57 -28.41 -10.86
C TRP A 504 -2.78 -28.31 -9.56
N LYS A 505 -1.58 -27.72 -9.56
CA LYS A 505 -0.85 -27.41 -8.31
C LYS A 505 -1.60 -26.40 -7.45
N ASN A 506 -2.27 -25.43 -8.05
CA ASN A 506 -3.16 -24.52 -7.36
C ASN A 506 -4.62 -24.83 -7.74
N LYS A 507 -5.31 -25.62 -6.90
CA LYS A 507 -6.72 -25.97 -7.10
C LYS A 507 -7.63 -24.74 -7.01
N TYR A 508 -7.28 -23.76 -6.16
CA TYR A 508 -8.04 -22.51 -6.03
C TYR A 508 -8.02 -21.71 -7.32
N LEU A 509 -6.90 -21.68 -8.04
CA LEU A 509 -6.80 -21.03 -9.35
C LEU A 509 -7.73 -21.68 -10.38
N LEU A 510 -7.82 -23.01 -10.40
CA LEU A 510 -8.73 -23.72 -11.31
C LEU A 510 -10.20 -23.42 -10.99
N TYR A 511 -10.58 -23.39 -9.71
CA TYR A 511 -11.93 -23.00 -9.30
C TYR A 511 -12.24 -21.55 -9.64
N ALA A 512 -11.28 -20.64 -9.44
CA ALA A 512 -11.44 -19.24 -9.79
C ALA A 512 -11.62 -19.04 -11.30
N ILE A 513 -10.83 -19.72 -12.14
CA ILE A 513 -10.99 -19.67 -13.61
C ILE A 513 -12.35 -20.24 -14.03
N ALA A 514 -12.77 -21.36 -13.45
CA ALA A 514 -14.07 -21.96 -13.75
C ALA A 514 -15.23 -21.02 -13.37
N LEU A 515 -15.12 -20.35 -12.21
CA LEU A 515 -16.10 -19.37 -11.75
C LEU A 515 -16.13 -18.13 -12.65
N SER A 516 -14.97 -17.57 -13.01
CA SER A 516 -14.87 -16.43 -13.93
C SER A 516 -15.46 -16.75 -15.31
N MET A 517 -15.17 -17.93 -15.87
CA MET A 517 -15.77 -18.37 -17.14
C MET A 517 -17.29 -18.59 -17.01
N SER A 518 -17.77 -19.09 -15.87
CA SER A 518 -19.21 -19.25 -15.63
C SER A 518 -19.92 -17.90 -15.51
N LEU A 519 -19.30 -16.91 -14.86
CA LEU A 519 -19.80 -15.53 -14.81
C LEU A 519 -19.78 -14.88 -16.20
N HIS A 520 -18.79 -15.17 -17.03
CA HIS A 520 -18.76 -14.71 -18.43
C HIS A 520 -19.91 -15.32 -19.25
N MET A 521 -20.20 -16.62 -19.08
CA MET A 521 -21.37 -17.23 -19.71
C MET A 521 -22.68 -16.64 -19.18
N MET A 522 -22.75 -16.35 -17.87
CA MET A 522 -23.91 -15.73 -17.25
C MET A 522 -24.23 -14.37 -17.88
N ILE A 523 -23.23 -13.51 -18.10
CA ILE A 523 -23.47 -12.20 -18.71
C ILE A 523 -23.92 -12.29 -20.17
N LEU A 524 -23.52 -13.33 -20.91
CA LEU A 524 -23.88 -13.51 -22.33
C LEU A 524 -25.28 -14.08 -22.56
N TYR A 525 -25.72 -14.99 -21.68
CA TYR A 525 -26.98 -15.73 -21.87
C TYR A 525 -28.16 -15.13 -21.09
N ILE A 526 -27.91 -14.31 -20.07
CA ILE A 526 -28.98 -13.65 -19.33
C ILE A 526 -29.32 -12.30 -19.99
N PRO A 527 -30.55 -12.11 -20.50
CA PRO A 527 -30.92 -10.95 -21.29
C PRO A 527 -30.84 -9.61 -20.53
N MET A 528 -30.93 -9.64 -19.19
CA MET A 528 -30.75 -8.44 -18.36
C MET A 528 -29.34 -7.86 -18.47
N PHE A 529 -28.30 -8.71 -18.58
CA PHE A 529 -26.92 -8.26 -18.66
C PHE A 529 -26.55 -7.85 -20.09
N ASN A 530 -27.16 -8.47 -21.11
CA ASN A 530 -26.95 -8.14 -22.52
C ASN A 530 -27.22 -6.66 -22.85
N THR A 531 -28.24 -6.06 -22.24
CA THR A 531 -28.58 -4.64 -22.46
C THR A 531 -27.61 -3.69 -21.75
N VAL A 532 -27.16 -4.05 -20.54
CA VAL A 532 -26.24 -3.24 -19.74
C VAL A 532 -24.83 -3.25 -20.33
N PHE A 533 -24.36 -4.41 -20.77
CA PHE A 533 -23.01 -4.59 -21.31
C PHE A 533 -22.94 -4.45 -22.82
N GLN A 534 -24.06 -4.27 -23.54
CA GLN A 534 -24.13 -4.23 -25.01
C GLN A 534 -23.49 -5.47 -25.65
N ILE A 535 -23.93 -6.65 -25.22
CA ILE A 535 -23.41 -7.97 -25.65
C ILE A 535 -24.53 -8.90 -26.11
N CYS A 536 -24.17 -9.89 -26.92
CA CYS A 536 -25.08 -10.92 -27.44
C CYS A 536 -24.54 -12.34 -27.20
N PRO A 537 -25.38 -13.39 -27.25
CA PRO A 537 -24.89 -14.75 -27.15
C PRO A 537 -24.11 -15.17 -28.41
N LEU A 538 -22.94 -15.79 -28.22
CA LEU A 538 -22.10 -16.30 -29.32
C LEU A 538 -22.52 -17.70 -29.78
N SER A 539 -22.41 -17.93 -31.08
CA SER A 539 -22.53 -19.23 -31.73
C SER A 539 -21.29 -20.12 -31.52
N LEU A 540 -21.42 -21.41 -31.83
CA LEU A 540 -20.32 -22.36 -31.68
C LEU A 540 -19.16 -22.09 -32.66
N GLU A 541 -19.44 -21.57 -33.86
CA GLU A 541 -18.41 -21.16 -34.83
C GLU A 541 -17.58 -19.98 -34.30
N GLU A 542 -18.26 -19.01 -33.71
CA GLU A 542 -17.64 -17.83 -33.09
C GLU A 542 -16.80 -18.22 -31.86
N TRP A 543 -17.31 -19.12 -31.00
CA TRP A 543 -16.53 -19.66 -29.88
C TRP A 543 -15.27 -20.41 -30.33
N LEU A 544 -15.34 -21.16 -31.43
CA LEU A 544 -14.15 -21.81 -32.00
C LEU A 544 -13.14 -20.77 -32.49
N ALA A 545 -13.58 -19.65 -33.07
CA ALA A 545 -12.70 -18.55 -33.44
C ALA A 545 -12.04 -17.89 -32.21
N VAL A 546 -12.80 -17.64 -31.14
CA VAL A 546 -12.30 -17.12 -29.86
C VAL A 546 -11.22 -18.03 -29.28
N ILE A 547 -11.44 -19.34 -29.24
CA ILE A 547 -10.46 -20.30 -28.70
C ILE A 547 -9.19 -20.33 -29.57
N LYS A 548 -9.32 -20.33 -30.91
CA LYS A 548 -8.19 -20.37 -31.84
C LYS A 548 -7.27 -19.16 -31.70
N ILE A 549 -7.83 -17.96 -31.55
CA ILE A 549 -7.03 -16.74 -31.38
C ILE A 549 -6.49 -16.59 -29.94
N SER A 550 -7.13 -17.21 -28.94
CA SER A 550 -6.72 -17.06 -27.53
C SER A 550 -5.63 -18.05 -27.11
N LEU A 551 -5.71 -19.31 -27.54
CA LEU A 551 -4.78 -20.38 -27.14
C LEU A 551 -3.28 -20.08 -27.36
N PRO A 552 -2.85 -19.43 -28.46
CA PRO A 552 -1.43 -19.17 -28.71
C PRO A 552 -0.75 -18.31 -27.65
N VAL A 553 -1.49 -17.60 -26.78
CA VAL A 553 -0.91 -16.84 -25.66
C VAL A 553 -0.11 -17.73 -24.70
N ILE A 554 -0.51 -19.00 -24.52
CA ILE A 554 0.23 -19.96 -23.70
C ILE A 554 1.58 -20.26 -24.35
N LEU A 555 1.58 -20.53 -25.66
CA LEU A 555 2.80 -20.85 -26.41
C LEU A 555 3.76 -19.66 -26.44
N LEU A 556 3.23 -18.44 -26.62
CA LEU A 556 4.00 -17.21 -26.58
C LEU A 556 4.69 -17.03 -25.22
N ASP A 557 3.96 -17.17 -24.13
CA ASP A 557 4.53 -17.00 -22.79
C ASP A 557 5.52 -18.14 -22.43
N GLU A 558 5.22 -19.38 -22.81
CA GLU A 558 6.13 -20.51 -22.63
C GLU A 558 7.46 -20.32 -23.39
N LEU A 559 7.41 -19.76 -24.60
CA LEU A 559 8.60 -19.38 -25.35
C LEU A 559 9.41 -18.30 -24.62
N LEU A 560 8.74 -17.25 -24.13
CA LEU A 560 9.39 -16.17 -23.39
C LEU A 560 10.02 -16.66 -22.07
N LYS A 561 9.33 -17.53 -21.34
CA LYS A 561 9.88 -18.22 -20.15
C LYS A 561 11.07 -19.09 -20.50
N PHE A 562 11.02 -19.81 -21.63
CA PHE A 562 12.14 -20.63 -22.09
C PHE A 562 13.38 -19.79 -22.40
N ILE A 563 13.21 -18.65 -23.07
CA ILE A 563 14.29 -17.68 -23.35
C ILE A 563 14.88 -17.14 -22.04
N ALA A 564 14.03 -16.74 -21.09
CA ALA A 564 14.45 -16.24 -19.77
C ALA A 564 15.39 -17.21 -19.06
N ARG A 565 14.97 -18.47 -18.93
CA ARG A 565 15.74 -19.52 -18.25
C ARG A 565 17.06 -19.85 -18.93
N ARG A 566 17.08 -19.87 -20.27
CA ARG A 566 18.24 -20.36 -21.02
C ARG A 566 19.31 -19.29 -21.23
N TYR A 567 18.90 -18.04 -21.45
CA TYR A 567 19.82 -16.98 -21.88
C TYR A 567 20.01 -15.87 -20.83
N ILE A 568 18.99 -15.56 -20.01
CA ILE A 568 19.03 -14.38 -19.13
C ILE A 568 19.46 -14.77 -17.72
N ASP A 569 18.81 -15.76 -17.12
CA ASP A 569 19.13 -16.21 -15.76
C ASP A 569 20.53 -16.84 -15.67
N ARG A 570 21.01 -17.44 -16.77
CA ARG A 570 22.38 -17.95 -16.88
C ARG A 570 23.41 -16.84 -17.09
N GLY A 571 23.06 -15.78 -17.83
CA GLY A 571 23.91 -14.60 -18.03
C GLY A 571 24.16 -13.85 -16.71
N LEU A 572 23.11 -13.64 -15.92
CA LEU A 572 23.21 -12.97 -14.60
C LEU A 572 24.06 -13.76 -13.59
N LYS A 573 23.97 -15.10 -13.58
CA LYS A 573 24.87 -15.95 -12.77
C LYS A 573 26.33 -15.87 -13.24
N SER A 574 26.57 -15.71 -14.55
CA SER A 574 27.92 -15.53 -15.11
C SER A 574 28.51 -14.17 -14.76
N ASP A 575 27.72 -13.09 -14.80
CA ASP A 575 28.19 -11.74 -14.45
C ASP A 575 28.40 -11.57 -12.95
N GLN A 576 27.55 -12.14 -12.09
CA GLN A 576 27.79 -12.14 -10.64
C GLN A 576 29.02 -12.95 -10.23
N THR A 577 29.30 -14.06 -10.91
CA THR A 577 30.55 -14.81 -10.68
C THR A 577 31.76 -14.05 -11.20
N PHE A 578 31.66 -13.33 -12.32
CA PHE A 578 32.74 -12.51 -12.85
C PHE A 578 33.02 -11.26 -11.98
N HIS A 579 31.98 -10.54 -11.53
CA HIS A 579 32.13 -9.43 -10.57
C HIS A 579 32.59 -9.89 -9.18
N GLY A 580 32.12 -11.05 -8.71
CA GLY A 580 32.62 -11.66 -7.47
C GLY A 580 34.08 -12.11 -7.59
N MET A 581 34.50 -12.57 -8.77
CA MET A 581 35.89 -12.93 -9.06
C MET A 581 36.78 -11.68 -9.17
N ILE A 582 36.30 -10.59 -9.78
CA ILE A 582 37.01 -9.30 -9.86
C ILE A 582 37.08 -8.62 -8.49
N SER A 583 36.03 -8.63 -7.68
CA SER A 583 36.05 -8.05 -6.33
C SER A 583 36.95 -8.83 -5.38
N SER A 584 36.96 -10.17 -5.51
CA SER A 584 37.92 -11.07 -4.85
C SER A 584 39.36 -10.79 -5.30
N PHE A 585 39.59 -10.60 -6.61
CA PHE A 585 40.91 -10.25 -7.14
C PHE A 585 41.37 -8.88 -6.64
N SER A 586 40.48 -7.88 -6.60
CA SER A 586 40.79 -6.52 -6.16
C SER A 586 41.07 -6.46 -4.65
N THR A 587 40.32 -7.20 -3.82
CA THR A 587 40.60 -7.33 -2.38
C THR A 587 41.86 -8.16 -2.08
N THR A 588 42.19 -9.15 -2.91
CA THR A 588 43.44 -9.92 -2.79
C THR A 588 44.65 -9.08 -3.20
N LEU A 589 44.53 -8.27 -4.26
CA LEU A 589 45.55 -7.29 -4.66
C LEU A 589 45.75 -6.19 -3.60
N LEU A 590 44.68 -5.65 -3.02
CA LEU A 590 44.77 -4.68 -1.92
C LEU A 590 45.40 -5.28 -0.66
N LYS A 591 45.05 -6.52 -0.28
CA LYS A 591 45.70 -7.23 0.84
C LYS A 591 47.17 -7.55 0.57
N SER A 592 47.52 -7.89 -0.68
CA SER A 592 48.93 -8.12 -1.05
C SER A 592 49.76 -6.85 -1.00
N ASN A 593 49.20 -5.71 -1.40
CA ASN A 593 49.86 -4.40 -1.37
C ASN A 593 49.97 -3.84 0.07
N LEU A 594 48.97 -4.06 0.93
CA LEU A 594 49.05 -3.71 2.36
C LEU A 594 50.08 -4.57 3.12
N ALA A 595 50.19 -5.86 2.81
CA ALA A 595 51.19 -6.75 3.41
C ALA A 595 52.64 -6.40 2.98
N SER A 596 52.83 -5.76 1.83
CA SER A 596 54.14 -5.24 1.41
C SER A 596 54.49 -3.89 2.05
N VAL A 597 53.51 -3.07 2.47
CA VAL A 597 53.74 -1.79 3.14
C VAL A 597 54.14 -1.98 4.61
N ASP A 598 53.54 -2.96 5.31
CA ASP A 598 53.93 -3.31 6.70
C ASP A 598 55.34 -3.91 6.80
N LYS A 599 55.88 -4.49 5.72
CA LYS A 599 57.27 -4.96 5.67
C LYS A 599 58.30 -3.87 5.43
N ILE A 600 57.88 -2.67 5.01
CA ILE A 600 58.78 -1.54 4.72
C ILE A 600 58.91 -0.61 5.94
N TYR A 601 57.94 -0.60 6.87
CA TYR A 601 57.92 0.28 8.06
C TYR A 601 58.25 -0.39 9.39
N GLY A 602 58.74 -1.63 9.39
CA GLY A 602 59.12 -2.34 10.61
C GLY A 602 60.62 -2.35 10.86
N HIS A 603 61.23 -1.23 11.26
CA HIS A 603 62.46 -1.20 12.07
C HIS A 603 62.81 0.25 12.50
N GLU A 604 63.37 0.40 13.71
CA GLU A 604 63.79 1.64 14.42
C GLU A 604 62.65 2.32 15.22
N THR A 605 62.67 2.56 16.54
CA THR A 605 63.70 2.73 17.59
C THR A 605 63.03 2.44 18.96
N ALA A 606 63.56 1.55 19.82
CA ALA A 606 64.59 1.80 20.85
C ALA A 606 64.13 2.67 22.06
N HIS A 607 64.30 2.07 23.24
CA HIS A 607 64.46 2.63 24.60
C HIS A 607 64.56 4.15 24.75
N ILE A 608 63.85 4.70 25.75
CA ILE A 608 64.37 5.57 26.82
C ILE A 608 63.39 5.47 28.00
N GLU A 609 63.96 5.54 29.22
CA GLU A 609 63.39 5.42 30.57
C GLU A 609 62.11 6.23 30.86
#